data_AF-A0A815YP19-F1
#
_entry.id   AF-A0A815YP19-F1
#
_cell.length_a   1.000
_cell.length_b   1.000
_cell.length_c   1.000
_cell.angle_alpha   90.00
_cell.angle_beta   90.00
_cell.angle_gamma   90.00
#
_symmetry.space_group_name_H-M   'P 1'
#
loop_
_entity.id
_entity.type
_entity.pdbx_description
1 polymer ?
#
loop_
_entity_poly.entity_id
_entity_poly.type
_entity_poly.pdbx_seq_one_letter_code
_entity_poly.pdbx_strand_id
1 'polypeptide(L)'
;MPTVLDAVTVQNKLGHRISNVSVLYAASNKLQAEHILDVVPYLNDLRTVDIQTRENIRYTKTTGCDRINSHSQETLDGFGGSTKYRGYWQVYFRFGNRNYKIDKENAQMNIWRDDHHGTMVITILAESDGRIRIDMILPSGNAHFYVEEYTT
;
A
#
# COMPACT_ATOMS: atom_id res chain seq x y z
N MET A 1 -3.75 23.13 -0.87
CA MET A 1 -4.70 22.01 -0.66
C MET A 1 -3.89 20.75 -0.43
N PRO A 2 -4.36 19.79 0.39
CA PRO A 2 -3.65 18.52 0.54
C PRO A 2 -3.63 17.80 -0.82
N THR A 3 -2.49 17.24 -1.19
CA THR A 3 -2.41 16.38 -2.36
C THR A 3 -3.15 15.08 -2.07
N VAL A 4 -3.93 14.62 -3.04
CA VAL A 4 -4.72 13.39 -2.97
C VAL A 4 -4.45 12.46 -4.15
N LEU A 5 -4.53 11.15 -3.89
CA LEU A 5 -4.62 10.10 -4.92
C LEU A 5 -6.07 9.81 -5.28
N ASP A 6 -6.37 9.68 -6.58
CA ASP A 6 -7.72 9.40 -7.05
C ASP A 6 -8.02 7.90 -7.06
N ALA A 7 -7.06 7.09 -7.50
CA ALA A 7 -7.24 5.66 -7.70
C ALA A 7 -5.99 4.84 -7.38
N VAL A 8 -6.19 3.53 -7.33
CA VAL A 8 -5.13 2.52 -7.28
C VAL A 8 -5.40 1.46 -8.33
N THR A 9 -4.44 1.17 -9.20
CA THR A 9 -4.49 0.03 -10.11
C THR A 9 -3.73 -1.14 -9.51
N VAL A 10 -4.41 -2.27 -9.30
CA VAL A 10 -3.76 -3.51 -8.85
C VAL A 10 -3.54 -4.43 -10.04
N GLN A 11 -2.29 -4.80 -10.30
CA GLN A 11 -1.89 -5.73 -11.34
C GLN A 11 -1.56 -7.09 -10.73
N ASN A 12 -2.22 -8.14 -11.20
CA ASN A 12 -1.87 -9.52 -10.88
C ASN A 12 -0.93 -10.07 -11.95
N LYS A 13 0.36 -10.21 -11.64
CA LYS A 13 1.36 -10.85 -12.51
C LYS A 13 1.64 -12.30 -12.13
N LEU A 14 0.94 -12.84 -11.14
CA LEU A 14 1.01 -14.26 -10.80
C LEU A 14 0.38 -15.10 -11.90
N GLY A 15 0.82 -16.35 -12.03
CA GLY A 15 0.29 -17.30 -13.02
C GLY A 15 -1.16 -17.74 -12.76
N HIS A 16 -1.76 -17.38 -11.62
CA HIS A 16 -3.15 -17.70 -11.29
C HIS A 16 -3.93 -16.47 -10.82
N ARG A 17 -5.26 -16.58 -10.85
CA ARG A 17 -6.19 -15.57 -10.34
C ARG A 17 -5.98 -15.34 -8.84
N ILE A 18 -6.07 -14.08 -8.42
CA ILE A 18 -6.20 -13.68 -7.01
C ILE A 18 -7.64 -13.22 -6.73
N SER A 19 -8.07 -13.34 -5.48
CA SER A 19 -9.41 -12.92 -5.05
C SER A 19 -9.38 -12.15 -3.73
N ASN A 20 -10.49 -11.52 -3.37
CA ASN A 20 -10.66 -10.73 -2.14
C ASN A 20 -9.52 -9.71 -1.97
N VAL A 21 -9.21 -8.98 -3.05
CA VAL A 21 -8.15 -7.99 -3.05
C VAL A 21 -8.64 -6.76 -2.30
N SER A 22 -7.89 -6.34 -1.29
CA SER A 22 -8.18 -5.15 -0.49
C SER A 22 -6.90 -4.34 -0.30
N VAL A 23 -6.93 -3.08 -0.70
CA VAL A 23 -5.85 -2.12 -0.52
C VAL A 23 -6.27 -1.15 0.58
N LEU A 24 -5.50 -1.11 1.65
CA LEU A 24 -5.68 -0.21 2.78
C LEU A 24 -4.57 0.83 2.80
N TYR A 25 -4.95 2.08 2.93
CA TYR A 25 -4.09 3.19 3.30
C TYR A 25 -4.41 3.64 4.72
N ALA A 26 -3.37 3.73 5.54
CA ALA A 26 -3.41 4.25 6.90
C ALA A 26 -2.64 5.57 6.97
N ALA A 27 -3.34 6.66 7.28
CA ALA A 27 -2.71 7.92 7.63
C ALA A 27 -2.32 7.89 9.10
N SER A 28 -1.04 8.11 9.41
CA SER A 28 -0.62 8.18 10.80
C SER A 28 -1.14 9.45 11.49
N ASN A 29 -1.01 9.50 12.82
CA ASN A 29 -1.25 10.72 13.59
C ASN A 29 -0.12 11.77 13.44
N LYS A 30 0.94 11.47 12.69
CA LYS A 30 2.08 12.36 12.45
C LYS A 30 2.04 13.00 11.07
N LEU A 31 2.40 14.27 11.01
CA LEU A 31 2.43 15.04 9.76
C LEU A 31 3.56 14.54 8.85
N GLN A 32 3.31 14.58 7.55
CA GLN A 32 4.38 14.38 6.56
C GLN A 32 5.27 15.64 6.59
N ALA A 33 6.58 15.44 6.71
CA ALA A 33 7.53 16.56 6.70
C ALA A 33 7.59 17.17 5.30
N GLU A 34 7.42 18.49 5.18
CA GLU A 34 7.49 19.21 3.91
C GLU A 34 8.95 19.55 3.50
N HIS A 35 9.92 19.42 4.42
CA HIS A 35 11.34 19.73 4.18
C HIS A 35 12.30 18.63 4.69
N ILE A 36 13.39 18.40 3.94
CA ILE A 36 14.47 17.43 4.27
C ILE A 36 15.24 17.80 5.55
N LEU A 37 15.17 19.04 6.02
CA LEU A 37 15.85 19.45 7.26
C LEU A 37 15.08 19.03 8.53
N ASP A 38 13.83 18.60 8.41
CA ASP A 38 13.00 18.08 9.50
C ASP A 38 13.17 16.56 9.69
N VAL A 39 14.27 15.96 9.21
CA VAL A 39 14.44 14.51 9.09
C VAL A 39 14.75 13.81 10.44
N VAL A 40 15.05 14.56 11.50
CA VAL A 40 15.50 13.99 12.79
C VAL A 40 14.43 13.16 13.57
N PRO A 41 13.09 13.29 13.40
CA PRO A 41 12.13 12.38 14.03
C PRO A 41 11.77 11.14 13.19
N TYR A 42 12.36 10.93 12.00
CA TYR A 42 11.95 9.82 11.10
C TYR A 42 12.20 8.42 11.66
N LEU A 43 13.32 8.21 12.36
CA LEU A 43 13.71 6.89 12.86
C LEU A 43 12.83 6.38 14.00
N ASN A 44 12.31 7.29 14.84
CA ASN A 44 11.39 6.93 15.92
C ASN A 44 10.00 6.58 15.39
N ASP A 45 9.65 7.02 14.18
CA ASP A 45 8.31 6.88 13.63
C ASP A 45 8.03 5.49 13.05
N LEU A 46 9.04 4.89 12.41
CA LEU A 46 8.96 3.52 11.90
C LEU A 46 8.64 2.52 13.02
N ARG A 47 9.05 2.76 14.26
CA ARG A 47 8.74 1.86 15.38
C ARG A 47 7.38 2.10 16.04
N THR A 48 6.68 3.17 15.68
CA THR A 48 5.46 3.58 16.40
C THR A 48 4.17 3.34 15.65
N VAL A 49 4.19 3.26 14.32
CA VAL A 49 2.97 3.02 13.53
C VAL A 49 2.87 1.54 13.22
N ASP A 50 1.75 0.93 13.59
CA ASP A 50 1.43 -0.45 13.24
C ASP A 50 0.02 -0.51 12.62
N ILE A 51 -0.01 -0.83 11.32
CA ILE A 51 -1.24 -0.93 10.52
C ILE A 51 -2.09 -2.13 10.95
N GLN A 52 -1.45 -3.19 11.44
CA GLN A 52 -2.10 -4.45 11.79
C GLN A 52 -2.87 -4.31 13.11
N THR A 53 -2.26 -3.69 14.13
CA THR A 53 -2.89 -3.42 15.43
C THR A 53 -3.64 -2.09 15.49
N ARG A 54 -3.52 -1.26 14.45
CA ARG A 54 -4.09 0.10 14.33
C ARG A 54 -3.51 1.12 15.31
N GLU A 55 -2.27 0.95 15.73
CA GLU A 55 -1.60 1.88 16.62
C GLU A 55 -1.09 3.12 15.88
N ASN A 56 -1.31 4.30 16.49
CA ASN A 56 -0.87 5.60 15.96
C ASN A 56 -1.42 5.97 14.58
N ILE A 57 -2.61 5.45 14.24
CA ILE A 57 -3.35 5.76 13.01
C ILE A 57 -4.42 6.81 13.28
N ARG A 58 -4.46 7.84 12.44
CA ARG A 58 -5.49 8.89 12.50
C ARG A 58 -6.77 8.48 11.78
N TYR A 59 -6.63 7.91 10.59
CA TYR A 59 -7.74 7.37 9.81
C TYR A 59 -7.23 6.34 8.81
N THR A 60 -8.14 5.51 8.31
CA THR A 60 -7.87 4.56 7.23
C THR A 60 -8.80 4.80 6.04
N LYS A 61 -8.33 4.39 4.87
CA LYS A 61 -9.10 4.27 3.63
C LYS A 61 -8.88 2.89 3.07
N THR A 62 -9.93 2.27 2.57
CA THR A 62 -9.86 0.92 2.00
C THR A 62 -10.67 0.87 0.73
N THR A 63 -10.10 0.25 -0.29
CA THR A 63 -10.78 -0.10 -1.53
C THR A 63 -10.42 -1.53 -1.90
N GLY A 64 -11.18 -2.16 -2.78
CA GLY A 64 -10.95 -3.55 -3.11
C GLY A 64 -11.80 -4.04 -4.27
N CYS A 65 -11.48 -5.24 -4.74
CA CYS A 65 -12.27 -5.96 -5.72
C CYS A 65 -12.27 -7.46 -5.41
N ASP A 66 -13.32 -8.14 -5.85
CA ASP A 66 -13.49 -9.56 -5.55
C ASP A 66 -12.45 -10.45 -6.24
N ARG A 67 -11.99 -10.07 -7.43
CA ARG A 67 -11.13 -10.92 -8.26
C ARG A 67 -10.27 -10.11 -9.23
N ILE A 68 -9.06 -10.60 -9.48
CA ILE A 68 -8.19 -10.14 -10.58
C ILE A 68 -7.62 -11.38 -11.27
N ASN A 69 -7.92 -11.56 -12.56
CA ASN A 69 -7.45 -12.71 -13.34
C ASN A 69 -5.92 -12.72 -13.47
N SER A 70 -5.36 -13.88 -13.82
CA SER A 70 -3.93 -14.04 -14.11
C SER A 70 -3.48 -13.05 -15.19
N HIS A 71 -2.33 -12.40 -14.98
CA HIS A 71 -1.73 -11.39 -15.87
C HIS A 71 -2.64 -10.20 -16.25
N SER A 72 -3.64 -9.90 -15.44
CA SER A 72 -4.59 -8.79 -15.64
C SER A 72 -4.47 -7.73 -14.56
N GLN A 73 -5.29 -6.68 -14.65
CA GLN A 73 -5.32 -5.59 -13.68
C GLN A 73 -6.74 -5.06 -13.48
N GLU A 74 -6.98 -4.46 -12.33
CA GLU A 74 -8.21 -3.74 -11.99
C GLU A 74 -7.86 -2.37 -11.42
N THR A 75 -8.58 -1.33 -11.83
CA THR A 75 -8.45 0.02 -11.26
C THR A 75 -9.54 0.24 -10.23
N LEU A 76 -9.12 0.65 -9.03
CA LEU A 76 -9.96 0.86 -7.86
C LEU A 76 -10.05 2.37 -7.60
N ASP A 77 -11.10 2.99 -8.10
CA ASP A 77 -11.33 4.44 -7.98
C ASP A 77 -11.74 4.86 -6.56
N GLY A 78 -11.64 6.15 -6.26
CA GLY A 78 -12.17 6.77 -5.03
C GLY A 78 -11.30 6.58 -3.78
N PHE A 79 -9.98 6.37 -3.96
CA PHE A 79 -9.08 5.99 -2.87
C PHE A 79 -8.81 7.11 -1.86
N GLY A 80 -8.56 8.34 -2.34
CA GLY A 80 -8.50 9.55 -1.50
C GLY A 80 -7.38 9.59 -0.45
N GLY A 81 -6.26 8.88 -0.66
CA GLY A 81 -5.07 8.98 0.20
C GLY A 81 -4.50 10.40 0.16
N SER A 82 -4.00 10.94 1.28
CA SER A 82 -3.65 12.38 1.41
C SER A 82 -2.22 12.61 1.90
N THR A 83 -1.58 13.70 1.44
CA THR A 83 -0.21 14.08 1.85
C THR A 83 -0.10 14.80 3.18
N LYS A 84 -1.20 15.05 3.90
CA LYS A 84 -1.14 15.76 5.18
C LYS A 84 -0.43 14.93 6.27
N TYR A 85 -0.62 13.62 6.24
CA TYR A 85 -0.10 12.68 7.21
C TYR A 85 0.76 11.65 6.50
N ARG A 86 1.69 11.01 7.22
CA ARG A 86 2.51 9.95 6.64
C ARG A 86 1.63 8.75 6.29
N GLY A 87 1.85 8.22 5.08
CA GLY A 87 1.07 7.16 4.49
C GLY A 87 1.70 5.78 4.67
N TYR A 88 0.93 4.85 5.21
CA TYR A 88 1.30 3.45 5.36
C TYR A 88 0.28 2.57 4.65
N TRP A 89 0.75 1.46 4.08
CA TRP A 89 -0.03 0.66 3.15
C TRP A 89 -0.13 -0.79 3.60
N GLN A 90 -1.26 -1.42 3.31
CA GLN A 90 -1.46 -2.84 3.51
C GLN A 90 -2.28 -3.37 2.34
N VAL A 91 -1.91 -4.53 1.81
CA VAL A 91 -2.59 -5.17 0.68
C VAL A 91 -2.91 -6.58 1.07
N TYR A 92 -4.21 -6.89 1.17
CA TYR A 92 -4.71 -8.23 1.42
C TYR A 92 -5.18 -8.84 0.11
N PHE A 93 -4.89 -10.12 -0.10
CA PHE A 93 -5.46 -10.89 -1.19
C PHE A 93 -5.42 -12.38 -0.87
N ARG A 94 -6.26 -13.15 -1.55
CA ARG A 94 -6.23 -14.61 -1.53
C ARG A 94 -5.59 -15.13 -2.80
N PHE A 95 -4.66 -16.07 -2.65
CA PHE A 95 -4.03 -16.80 -3.74
C PHE A 95 -4.13 -18.30 -3.46
N GLY A 96 -4.86 -19.02 -4.32
CA GLY A 96 -5.30 -20.38 -4.02
C GLY A 96 -6.17 -20.46 -2.77
N ASN A 97 -5.75 -21.24 -1.77
CA ASN A 97 -6.46 -21.41 -0.49
C ASN A 97 -5.84 -20.64 0.67
N ARG A 98 -4.91 -19.73 0.38
CA ARG A 98 -4.11 -19.02 1.38
C ARG A 98 -4.38 -17.53 1.29
N ASN A 99 -4.44 -16.86 2.44
CA ASN A 99 -4.60 -15.42 2.53
C ASN A 99 -3.23 -14.78 2.74
N TYR A 100 -2.94 -13.72 2.01
CA TYR A 100 -1.67 -13.00 2.04
C TYR A 100 -1.88 -11.53 2.39
N LYS A 101 -0.94 -10.99 3.16
CA LYS A 101 -0.82 -9.57 3.49
C LYS A 101 0.64 -9.15 3.44
N ILE A 102 0.93 -7.86 3.31
CA ILE A 102 2.29 -7.33 3.47
C ILE A 102 2.82 -7.71 4.86
N ASP A 103 4.04 -8.27 4.89
CA ASP A 103 4.72 -8.82 6.07
C ASP A 103 5.20 -7.76 7.07
N LYS A 104 5.10 -6.48 6.69
CA LYS A 104 5.59 -5.34 7.44
C LYS A 104 4.44 -4.54 8.04
N GLU A 105 4.51 -4.30 9.35
CA GLU A 105 3.53 -3.52 10.11
C GLU A 105 3.47 -2.04 9.70
N ASN A 106 4.56 -1.52 9.13
CA ASN A 106 4.78 -0.12 8.79
C ASN A 106 5.27 0.05 7.34
N ALA A 107 4.61 -0.61 6.38
CA ALA A 107 4.93 -0.52 4.96
C ALA A 107 4.65 0.88 4.41
N GLN A 108 5.67 1.74 4.45
CA GLN A 108 5.57 3.15 4.11
C GLN A 108 5.82 3.41 2.63
N MET A 109 4.93 4.20 2.02
CA MET A 109 5.16 4.85 0.74
C MET A 109 4.47 6.21 0.79
N ASN A 110 5.26 7.28 0.74
CA ASN A 110 4.73 8.63 0.83
C ASN A 110 4.16 9.08 -0.50
N ILE A 111 3.03 9.78 -0.44
CA ILE A 111 2.45 10.49 -1.57
C ILE A 111 3.09 11.88 -1.59
N TRP A 112 3.51 12.35 -2.75
CA TRP A 112 4.10 13.68 -2.94
C TRP A 112 3.25 14.52 -3.88
N ARG A 113 3.59 15.80 -4.02
CA ARG A 113 2.82 16.75 -4.86
C ARG A 113 2.70 16.28 -6.31
N ASP A 114 3.72 15.59 -6.83
CA ASP A 114 3.74 15.07 -8.21
C ASP A 114 2.75 13.93 -8.44
N ASP A 115 2.21 13.33 -7.37
CA ASP A 115 1.24 12.24 -7.43
C ASP A 115 -0.21 12.74 -7.36
N HIS A 116 -0.41 14.07 -7.32
CA HIS A 116 -1.73 14.65 -7.14
C HIS A 116 -2.67 14.31 -8.30
N HIS A 117 -3.83 13.74 -7.96
CA HIS A 117 -4.79 13.21 -8.92
C HIS A 117 -4.20 12.10 -9.81
N GLY A 118 -3.13 11.45 -9.33
CA GLY A 118 -2.51 10.30 -9.96
C GLY A 118 -3.14 8.97 -9.50
N THR A 119 -2.67 7.92 -10.15
CA THR A 119 -3.02 6.53 -9.84
C THR A 119 -1.78 5.79 -9.39
N MET A 120 -1.82 5.18 -8.19
CA MET A 120 -0.78 4.26 -7.76
C MET A 120 -0.92 2.93 -8.50
N VAL A 121 0.18 2.38 -9.01
CA VAL A 121 0.21 1.02 -9.56
C VAL A 121 0.77 0.07 -8.50
N ILE A 122 -0.01 -0.93 -8.12
CA ILE A 122 0.38 -2.00 -7.19
C ILE A 122 0.51 -3.30 -7.99
N THR A 123 1.72 -3.80 -8.17
CA THR A 123 1.99 -5.04 -8.91
C THR A 123 2.27 -6.18 -7.95
N ILE A 124 1.46 -7.25 -8.01
CA ILE A 124 1.67 -8.48 -7.26
C ILE A 124 2.34 -9.50 -8.18
N LEU A 125 3.54 -9.97 -7.85
CA LEU A 125 4.33 -10.88 -8.66
C LEU A 125 5.06 -11.94 -7.83
N ALA A 126 5.46 -13.04 -8.47
CA ALA A 126 6.29 -14.07 -7.86
C ALA A 126 7.76 -13.85 -8.26
N GLU A 127 8.66 -13.95 -7.29
CA GLU A 127 10.10 -13.99 -7.53
C GLU A 127 10.57 -15.41 -7.88
N SER A 128 11.80 -15.52 -8.39
CA SER A 128 12.39 -16.81 -8.79
C SER A 128 12.58 -17.78 -7.63
N ASP A 129 12.65 -17.29 -6.39
CA ASP A 129 12.75 -18.08 -5.16
C ASP A 129 11.39 -18.52 -4.59
N GLY A 130 10.30 -18.20 -5.30
CA GLY A 130 8.93 -18.56 -4.92
C GLY A 130 8.27 -17.59 -3.92
N ARG A 131 8.98 -16.54 -3.45
CA ARG A 131 8.34 -15.49 -2.65
C ARG A 131 7.43 -14.63 -3.52
N ILE A 132 6.35 -14.12 -2.91
CA ILE A 132 5.48 -13.15 -3.55
C ILE A 132 5.91 -11.75 -3.10
N ARG A 133 6.05 -10.84 -4.06
CA ARG A 133 6.41 -9.44 -3.86
C ARG A 133 5.30 -8.53 -4.36
N ILE A 134 5.12 -7.41 -3.67
CA ILE A 134 4.28 -6.29 -4.07
C ILE A 134 5.18 -5.10 -4.40
N ASP A 135 5.11 -4.62 -5.63
CA ASP A 135 5.72 -3.35 -6.05
C ASP A 135 4.66 -2.26 -6.09
N MET A 136 4.90 -1.16 -5.40
CA MET A 136 4.05 0.03 -5.43
C MET A 136 4.78 1.14 -6.17
N ILE A 137 4.14 1.73 -7.17
CA ILE A 137 4.74 2.71 -8.08
C ILE A 137 3.84 3.94 -8.17
N LEU A 138 4.46 5.10 -7.97
CA LEU A 138 3.93 6.44 -8.20
C LEU A 138 4.93 7.23 -9.06
N PRO A 139 4.51 8.33 -9.72
CA PRO A 139 5.45 9.25 -10.38
C PRO A 139 6.59 9.71 -9.47
N SER A 140 6.30 9.98 -8.20
CA SER A 140 7.28 10.46 -7.22
C SER A 140 8.25 9.40 -6.69
N GLY A 141 7.99 8.11 -6.91
CA GLY A 141 8.84 7.04 -6.42
C GLY A 141 8.18 5.68 -6.36
N ASN A 142 8.95 4.71 -5.86
CA ASN A 142 8.54 3.32 -5.76
C ASN A 142 8.92 2.70 -4.42
N ALA A 143 8.17 1.69 -4.01
CA ALA A 143 8.45 0.86 -2.85
C ALA A 143 8.17 -0.60 -3.19
N HIS A 144 8.83 -1.53 -2.50
CA HIS A 144 8.53 -2.95 -2.61
C HIS A 144 8.40 -3.58 -1.24
N PHE A 145 7.50 -4.56 -1.13
CA PHE A 145 7.22 -5.28 0.10
C PHE A 145 7.03 -6.76 -0.20
N TYR A 146 7.43 -7.61 0.74
CA TYR A 146 7.08 -9.03 0.70
C TYR A 146 5.76 -9.25 1.41
N VAL A 147 5.18 -10.43 1.19
CA VAL A 147 3.94 -10.83 1.82
C VAL A 147 4.13 -12.06 2.68
N GLU A 148 3.35 -12.15 3.75
CA GLU A 148 3.23 -13.32 4.60
C GLU A 148 1.83 -13.91 4.51
N GLU A 149 1.74 -15.20 4.82
CA GLU A 149 0.46 -15.86 5.01
C GLU A 149 -0.15 -15.45 6.35
N TYR A 150 -1.46 -15.21 6.39
CA TYR A 150 -2.16 -14.92 7.63
C TYR A 150 -3.45 -15.71 7.76
N THR A 151 -3.86 -15.92 9.01
CA THR A 151 -5.16 -16.50 9.37
C THR A 151 -6.11 -15.38 9.76
N THR A 152 -7.34 -15.47 9.25
CA THR A 152 -8.50 -14.65 9.66
C THR A 152 -9.18 -15.24 10.87
#